data_AF-A0A419EEW4-F1
#
_entry.id   AF-A0A419EEW4-F1
#
_cell.length_a   1.000
_cell.length_b   1.000
_cell.length_c   1.000
_cell.angle_alpha   90.00
_cell.angle_beta   90.00
_cell.angle_gamma   90.00
#
_symmetry.space_group_name_H-M   'P 1'
#
loop_
_entity.id
_entity.type
_entity.pdbx_description
1 polymer ?
#
loop_
_entity_poly.entity_id
_entity_poly.type
_entity_poly.pdbx_seq_one_letter_code
_entity_poly.pdbx_strand_id
1 'polypeptide(L)'
;MENLDGQLLDGAKQWKCANGHVLGVTERVKAELQVNGKSLRYFTTRLALFRQAVDLEIERPAEIEVCGAVDGRILSMRWRCSVAGCGCIEEWHPAPDVAELLASTYLAE
;
A
#
# COMPACT_ATOMS: atom_id res chain seq x y z
N MET A 1 1.12 -16.21 5.09
CA MET A 1 2.29 -15.54 4.48
C MET A 1 2.83 -14.63 5.55
N GLU A 2 4.10 -14.73 5.95
CA GLU A 2 4.64 -13.95 7.06
C GLU A 2 5.50 -12.79 6.50
N ASN A 3 5.54 -11.63 7.16
CA ASN A 3 6.48 -10.56 6.82
C ASN A 3 7.91 -10.92 7.31
N LEU A 4 8.88 -10.05 7.03
CA LEU A 4 10.29 -10.24 7.40
C LEU A 4 10.54 -10.32 8.93
N ASP A 5 9.54 -9.99 9.74
CA ASP A 5 9.53 -10.10 11.20
C ASP A 5 8.74 -11.34 11.69
N GLY A 6 8.33 -12.24 10.79
CA GLY A 6 7.57 -13.45 11.12
C GLY A 6 6.10 -13.20 11.48
N GLN A 7 5.55 -12.00 11.24
CA GLN A 7 4.12 -11.76 11.44
C GLN A 7 3.34 -12.32 10.26
N LEU A 8 2.40 -13.22 10.54
CA LEU A 8 1.37 -13.63 9.60
C LEU A 8 0.66 -12.39 9.04
N LEU A 9 0.75 -12.19 7.72
CA LEU A 9 -0.05 -11.31 6.87
C LEU A 9 -1.51 -11.77 6.81
N ASP A 10 -2.02 -12.31 7.90
CA ASP A 10 -3.41 -12.69 8.06
C ASP A 10 -4.22 -11.39 8.19
N GLY A 11 -4.93 -11.04 7.11
CA GLY A 11 -5.67 -9.78 6.99
C GLY A 11 -5.07 -8.74 6.02
N ALA A 12 -3.89 -8.99 5.42
CA ALA A 12 -3.34 -8.10 4.39
C ALA A 12 -3.92 -8.43 2.99
N LYS A 13 -4.37 -7.42 2.25
CA LYS A 13 -4.96 -7.59 0.91
C LYS A 13 -3.91 -7.36 -0.18
N GLN A 14 -3.82 -8.29 -1.12
CA GLN A 14 -2.91 -8.17 -2.27
C GLN A 14 -3.29 -6.96 -3.14
N TRP A 15 -2.28 -6.16 -3.49
CA TRP A 15 -2.41 -5.13 -4.50
C TRP A 15 -1.80 -5.65 -5.79
N LYS A 16 -2.60 -5.71 -6.86
CA LYS A 16 -2.26 -6.40 -8.11
C LYS A 16 -2.30 -5.44 -9.27
N CYS A 17 -1.53 -5.73 -10.31
CA CYS A 17 -1.73 -5.11 -11.61
C CYS A 17 -2.90 -5.74 -12.39
N ALA A 18 -3.31 -5.09 -13.48
CA ALA A 18 -4.36 -5.59 -14.38
C ALA A 18 -4.13 -7.02 -14.89
N ASN A 19 -2.87 -7.49 -14.97
CA ASN A 19 -2.53 -8.85 -15.37
C ASN A 19 -2.45 -9.85 -14.21
N GLY A 20 -2.81 -9.44 -12.98
CA GLY A 20 -2.87 -10.34 -11.82
C GLY A 20 -1.58 -10.47 -11.00
N HIS A 21 -0.45 -9.92 -11.46
CA HIS A 21 0.80 -9.92 -10.71
C HIS A 21 0.68 -9.09 -9.43
N VAL A 22 1.18 -9.61 -8.32
CA VAL A 22 1.16 -8.96 -7.01
C VAL A 22 2.29 -7.95 -6.93
N LEU A 23 1.94 -6.67 -6.80
CA LEU A 23 2.87 -5.55 -6.66
C LEU A 23 3.22 -5.26 -5.19
N GLY A 24 2.38 -5.74 -4.27
CA GLY A 24 2.52 -5.49 -2.86
C GLY A 24 1.31 -5.98 -2.06
N VAL A 25 1.29 -5.64 -0.78
CA VAL A 25 0.18 -5.95 0.12
C VAL A 25 -0.25 -4.72 0.89
N THR A 26 -1.54 -4.62 1.14
CA THR A 26 -2.16 -3.54 1.89
C THR A 26 -2.61 -4.04 3.26
N GLU A 27 -2.34 -3.27 4.30
CA GLU A 27 -2.80 -3.53 5.66
C GLU A 27 -3.53 -2.29 6.21
N ARG A 28 -4.52 -2.51 7.10
CA ARG A 28 -5.21 -1.42 7.78
C ARG A 28 -4.42 -1.04 9.03
N VAL A 29 -3.98 0.21 9.10
CA VAL A 29 -3.17 0.75 10.21
C VAL A 29 -3.89 1.89 10.91
N LYS A 30 -3.61 2.08 12.19
CA LYS A 30 -4.06 3.26 12.95
C LYS A 30 -3.07 4.40 12.72
N ALA A 31 -3.58 5.59 12.45
CA ALA A 31 -2.80 6.80 12.25
C ALA A 31 -3.32 7.94 13.15
N GLU A 32 -2.42 8.88 13.47
CA GLU A 32 -2.73 10.05 14.26
C GLU A 32 -2.24 11.31 13.55
N LEU A 33 -3.11 12.30 13.39
CA LEU A 33 -2.83 13.59 12.76
C LEU A 33 -3.13 14.72 13.75
N GLN A 34 -2.28 15.74 13.78
CA GLN A 34 -2.51 16.94 14.56
C GLN A 34 -3.19 17.99 13.67
N VAL A 35 -4.34 18.50 14.10
CA VAL A 35 -5.10 19.53 13.38
C VAL A 35 -5.52 20.59 14.40
N ASN A 36 -5.06 21.84 14.23
CA ASN A 36 -5.38 22.95 15.14
C ASN A 36 -5.15 22.63 16.63
N GLY A 37 -4.03 21.95 16.94
CA GLY A 37 -3.68 21.54 18.31
C GLY A 37 -4.52 20.40 18.89
N LYS A 38 -5.41 19.78 18.09
CA LYS A 38 -6.16 18.58 18.46
C LYS A 38 -5.61 17.37 17.73
N SER A 39 -5.48 16.27 18.48
CA SER A 39 -5.12 14.97 17.93
C SER A 39 -6.36 14.27 17.36
N LEU A 40 -6.32 13.95 16.07
CA LEU A 40 -7.32 13.14 15.38
C LEU A 40 -6.75 11.75 15.08
N ARG A 41 -7.46 10.72 15.53
CA ARG A 41 -7.13 9.33 15.24
C ARG A 41 -8.06 8.77 14.18
N TYR A 42 -7.48 8.13 13.18
CA TYR A 42 -8.21 7.51 12.08
C TYR A 42 -7.52 6.22 11.65
N PHE A 43 -8.22 5.42 10.87
CA PHE A 43 -7.62 4.25 10.23
C PHE A 43 -7.25 4.60 8.80
N THR A 44 -6.12 4.11 8.35
CA THR A 44 -5.70 4.24 6.97
C THR A 44 -5.13 2.93 6.46
N THR A 45 -4.76 2.91 5.18
CA THR A 45 -4.15 1.76 4.53
C THR A 45 -2.67 2.02 4.34
N ARG A 46 -1.82 1.10 4.77
CA ARG A 46 -0.40 1.08 4.40
C ARG A 46 -0.21 0.06 3.29
N LEU A 47 0.51 0.45 2.24
CA LEU A 47 0.93 -0.44 1.17
C LEU A 47 2.41 -0.79 1.34
N ALA A 48 2.72 -2.06 1.56
CA ALA A 48 4.07 -2.58 1.44
C ALA A 48 4.32 -2.98 -0.01
N LEU A 49 5.30 -2.32 -0.65
CA LEU A 49 5.65 -2.52 -2.04
C LEU A 49 6.70 -3.60 -2.18
N PHE A 50 6.46 -4.56 -3.07
CA PHE A 50 7.45 -5.55 -3.40
C PHE A 50 8.49 -4.96 -4.34
N ARG A 51 9.75 -5.34 -4.12
CA ARG A 51 10.86 -4.97 -4.99
C ARG A 51 10.66 -5.53 -6.40
N GLN A 52 10.12 -6.75 -6.47
CA GLN A 52 9.74 -7.41 -7.70
C GLN A 52 8.29 -7.85 -7.57
N ALA A 53 7.49 -7.54 -8.59
CA ALA A 53 6.14 -8.06 -8.72
C ALA A 53 6.19 -9.59 -8.84
N VAL A 54 5.27 -10.26 -8.16
CA VAL A 54 5.23 -11.72 -8.08
C VAL A 54 4.03 -12.25 -8.85
N ASP A 55 4.28 -13.23 -9.72
CA ASP A 55 3.21 -14.03 -10.32
C ASP A 55 2.96 -15.27 -9.45
N LEU A 56 1.97 -15.20 -8.56
CA LEU A 56 1.65 -16.31 -7.66
C LEU A 56 0.99 -17.53 -8.34
N GLU A 57 0.62 -17.40 -9.62
CA GLU A 57 0.10 -18.52 -10.42
C GLU A 57 1.23 -19.33 -11.05
N ILE A 58 2.34 -18.66 -11.41
CA ILE A 58 3.53 -19.29 -12.01
C ILE A 58 4.53 -19.73 -10.94
N GLU A 59 4.80 -18.87 -9.95
CA GLU A 59 5.82 -19.12 -8.94
C GLU A 59 5.35 -18.73 -7.54
N ARG A 60 5.76 -19.53 -6.55
CA ARG A 60 5.58 -19.20 -5.14
C ARG A 60 6.95 -18.98 -4.53
N PRO A 61 7.47 -17.74 -4.57
CA PRO A 61 8.79 -17.48 -4.02
C PRO A 61 8.79 -17.80 -2.52
N ALA A 62 9.88 -18.41 -2.06
CA ALA A 62 10.05 -18.72 -0.65
C ALA A 62 10.13 -17.46 0.21
N GLU A 63 10.64 -16.36 -0.35
CA GLU A 63 10.78 -15.05 0.28
C GLU A 63 10.42 -13.93 -0.71
N ILE A 64 9.84 -12.85 -0.20
CA ILE A 64 9.48 -11.66 -0.99
C ILE A 64 10.21 -10.45 -0.42
N GLU A 65 11.02 -9.79 -1.24
CA GLU A 65 11.67 -8.54 -0.85
C GLU A 65 10.70 -7.36 -0.91
N VAL A 66 10.63 -6.58 0.18
CA VAL A 66 9.88 -5.32 0.24
C VAL A 66 10.85 -4.16 0.01
N CYS A 67 10.58 -3.30 -0.98
CA CYS A 67 11.44 -2.16 -1.29
C CYS A 67 11.01 -0.85 -0.59
N GLY A 68 9.80 -0.81 -0.05
CA GLY A 68 9.30 0.36 0.66
C GLY A 68 7.88 0.18 1.17
N ALA A 69 7.46 1.11 2.00
CA ALA A 69 6.09 1.22 2.47
C ALA A 69 5.54 2.61 2.13
N VAL A 70 4.31 2.64 1.64
CA VAL A 70 3.55 3.84 1.32
C VAL A 70 2.46 3.97 2.36
N ASP A 71 2.52 5.05 3.12
CA ASP A 71 1.48 5.37 4.07
C ASP A 71 0.28 5.97 3.34
N GLY A 72 -0.90 5.68 3.90
CA GLY A 72 -2.21 6.24 3.59
C GLY A 72 -2.31 7.76 3.44
N ARG A 73 -1.25 8.51 3.77
CA ARG A 73 -1.14 9.96 3.61
C ARG A 73 -0.66 10.41 2.25
N ILE A 74 -0.06 9.51 1.48
CA ILE A 74 0.36 9.82 0.10
C ILE A 74 -0.90 9.85 -0.76
N LEU A 75 -1.14 10.93 -1.52
CA LEU A 75 -2.39 11.09 -2.27
C LEU A 75 -2.43 10.26 -3.55
N SER A 76 -1.26 10.07 -4.18
CA SER A 76 -1.10 9.12 -5.26
C SER A 76 0.34 8.67 -5.43
N MET A 77 0.50 7.45 -5.93
CA MET A 77 1.78 6.91 -6.36
C MET A 77 1.55 5.98 -7.54
N ARG A 78 2.40 6.07 -8.55
CA ARG A 78 2.39 5.16 -9.70
C ARG A 78 3.50 4.12 -9.56
N TRP A 79 3.16 2.85 -9.78
CA TRP A 79 4.08 1.73 -9.68
C TRP A 79 4.05 0.88 -10.95
N ARG A 80 5.22 0.63 -11.53
CA ARG A 80 5.36 -0.21 -12.74
C ARG A 80 5.58 -1.66 -12.33
N CYS A 81 4.81 -2.57 -12.93
CA CYS A 81 5.02 -4.00 -12.78
C CYS A 81 6.40 -4.40 -13.32
N SER A 82 7.19 -5.14 -12.54
CA SER A 82 8.54 -5.56 -12.92
C SER A 82 8.57 -6.89 -13.69
N VAL A 83 7.46 -7.61 -13.82
CA VAL A 83 7.40 -8.85 -14.60
C VAL A 83 7.71 -8.55 -16.07
N ALA A 84 8.66 -9.28 -16.64
CA ALA A 84 9.12 -9.09 -18.01
C ALA A 84 7.94 -9.22 -18.99
N GLY A 85 7.77 -8.22 -19.88
CA GLY A 85 6.69 -8.19 -20.87
C GLY A 85 5.33 -7.72 -20.35
N CYS A 86 5.14 -7.49 -19.04
CA CYS A 86 3.84 -7.04 -18.52
C CYS A 86 3.55 -5.56 -18.84
N GLY A 87 4.47 -4.65 -18.54
CA GLY A 87 4.35 -3.22 -18.86
C GLY A 87 3.25 -2.44 -18.11
N CYS A 88 2.42 -3.08 -17.28
CA CYS A 88 1.37 -2.41 -16.51
C CYS A 88 1.95 -1.36 -15.56
N ILE A 89 1.23 -0.25 -15.42
CA ILE A 89 1.48 0.77 -14.41
C ILE A 89 0.19 0.92 -13.61
N GLU A 90 0.26 0.63 -12.33
CA GLU A 90 -0.86 0.82 -11.40
C GLU A 90 -0.69 2.12 -10.63
N GLU A 91 -1.80 2.75 -10.32
CA GLU A 91 -1.83 3.91 -9.43
C GLU A 91 -2.47 3.51 -8.11
N TRP A 92 -1.75 3.78 -7.03
CA TRP A 92 -2.26 3.61 -5.69
C TRP A 92 -2.85 4.93 -5.21
N HIS A 93 -4.02 4.82 -4.59
CA HIS A 93 -4.70 5.91 -3.89
C HIS A 93 -5.04 5.46 -2.48
N PRO A 94 -5.02 6.38 -1.50
CA PRO A 94 -5.58 6.11 -0.20
C PRO A 94 -7.11 5.95 -0.31
N ALA A 95 -7.72 5.43 0.75
CA ALA A 95 -9.18 5.32 0.79
C ALA A 95 -9.83 6.72 0.66
N PRO A 96 -10.96 6.86 -0.05
CA PRO A 96 -11.55 8.18 -0.33
C PRO A 96 -11.83 9.02 0.92
N ASP A 97 -12.30 8.40 2.00
CA ASP A 97 -12.54 9.03 3.30
C ASP A 97 -11.27 9.59 3.92
N VAL A 98 -10.15 8.87 3.76
CA VAL A 98 -8.82 9.35 4.19
C VAL A 98 -8.35 10.50 3.30
N ALA A 99 -8.54 10.41 1.98
CA ALA A 99 -8.17 11.46 1.05
C ALA A 99 -8.91 12.78 1.34
N GLU A 100 -10.22 12.70 1.56
CA GLU A 100 -11.06 13.84 1.97
C GLU A 100 -10.62 14.42 3.31
N LEU A 101 -10.34 13.56 4.30
CA LEU A 101 -9.84 14.00 5.60
C LEU A 101 -8.54 14.80 5.43
N LEU A 102 -7.56 14.27 4.68
CA LEU A 102 -6.29 14.94 4.45
C LEU A 102 -6.49 16.27 3.70
N ALA A 103 -7.31 16.28 2.64
CA ALA A 103 -7.61 17.51 1.90
C ALA A 103 -8.24 18.59 2.81
N SER A 104 -9.15 18.20 3.70
CA SER A 104 -9.79 19.13 4.64
C SER A 104 -8.80 19.74 5.63
N THR A 105 -7.74 19.02 5.99
CA THR A 105 -6.71 19.53 6.91
C THR A 105 -5.76 20.51 6.24
N TYR A 106 -5.38 20.29 4.97
CA TYR A 106 -4.54 21.23 4.22
C TYR A 106 -5.26 22.53 3.89
N LEU A 107 -6.58 22.52 3.69
CA LEU A 107 -7.37 23.73 3.44
C LEU A 107 -7.68 24.54 4.69
N ALA A 108 -7.45 23.96 5.88
CA ALA A 108 -7.72 24.59 7.17
C ALA A 108 -6.49 25.28 7.79
N GLU A 109 -5.31 25.10 7.18
CA GLU A 109 -4.05 25.83 7.48
C GLU A 109 -3.93 27.09 6.62
#